data_AF-A0A7V4LZM3-F1
#
_entry.id   AF-A0A7V4LZM3-F1
#
_cell.length_a   1.000
_cell.length_b   1.000
_cell.length_c   1.000
_cell.angle_alpha   90.00
_cell.angle_beta   90.00
_cell.angle_gamma   90.00
#
_symmetry.space_group_name_H-M   'P 1'
#
loop_
_entity.id
_entity.type
_entity.pdbx_description
1 polymer ?
#
loop_
_entity_poly.entity_id
_entity_poly.type
_entity_poly.pdbx_seq_one_letter_code
_entity_poly.pdbx_strand_id
1 'polypeptide(L)'
;MREPPVVRYPSGTSASNWSEIVVAEPVNGGKPIAWWNDRVVGIETERTVWLGTREGMNLHAISSRMEAHRGTEPCNPFPADIPELYEAHRPYAEAIGYAARKAGVTRPVTLTVNGKLPMNLEVLPRRDGNGTLMVVVINHDRTETEYDVTVEPSLVPEKASVWEMLTEEELAVKPDGGFRLAVPAWGVRVVLLGKPENLAPIQAAQRRLNRKDLSVPEYFVRHPELNEGEWGTPIPPIPK
;
A
#
# COMPACT_ATOMS: atom_id res chain seq x y z
N MET A 1 28.96 -13.84 10.25
CA MET A 1 27.70 -13.06 10.20
C MET A 1 27.00 -13.21 11.54
N ARG A 2 26.42 -12.13 12.10
CA ARG A 2 25.64 -12.19 13.34
C ARG A 2 24.25 -12.74 13.01
N GLU A 3 23.73 -13.67 13.80
CA GLU A 3 22.32 -14.05 13.71
C GLU A 3 21.45 -12.88 14.19
N PRO A 4 20.45 -12.44 13.40
CA PRO A 4 19.59 -11.34 13.79
C PRO A 4 18.69 -11.74 14.97
N PRO A 5 18.44 -10.84 15.94
CA PRO A 5 17.39 -11.00 16.92
C PRO A 5 16.05 -11.39 16.28
N VAL A 6 15.38 -12.41 16.84
CA VAL A 6 14.04 -12.81 16.39
C VAL A 6 13.01 -12.33 17.41
N VAL A 7 12.14 -11.42 16.99
CA VAL A 7 11.02 -10.92 17.79
C VAL A 7 9.80 -11.80 17.56
N ARG A 8 9.16 -12.23 18.65
CA ARG A 8 7.94 -13.05 18.64
C ARG A 8 6.72 -12.20 19.02
N TYR A 9 5.60 -12.45 18.36
CA TYR A 9 4.32 -11.76 18.60
C TYR A 9 3.25 -12.72 19.16
N PRO A 10 2.20 -12.22 19.84
CA PRO A 10 1.13 -13.05 20.41
C PRO A 10 0.38 -13.92 19.40
N SER A 11 0.38 -13.51 18.14
CA SER A 11 -0.18 -14.25 17.00
C SER A 11 0.57 -15.55 16.66
N GLY A 12 1.74 -15.78 17.27
CA GLY A 12 2.63 -16.87 16.90
C GLY A 12 3.55 -16.53 15.71
N THR A 13 3.44 -15.34 15.13
CA THR A 13 4.37 -14.87 14.11
C THR A 13 5.70 -14.43 14.73
N SER A 14 6.77 -14.54 13.95
CA SER A 14 8.10 -14.06 14.31
C SER A 14 8.69 -13.22 13.19
N ALA A 15 9.51 -12.23 13.54
CA ALA A 15 10.23 -11.39 12.58
C ALA A 15 11.70 -11.27 12.98
N SER A 16 12.59 -11.45 12.01
CA SER A 16 14.01 -11.14 12.16
C SER A 16 14.19 -9.62 12.18
N ASN A 17 14.91 -9.12 13.18
CA ASN A 17 15.22 -7.70 13.31
C ASN A 17 16.73 -7.51 13.18
N TRP A 18 17.16 -6.65 12.25
CA TRP A 18 18.57 -6.37 12.00
C TRP A 18 19.09 -5.12 12.74
N SER A 19 18.26 -4.54 13.61
CA SER A 19 18.55 -3.32 14.36
C SER A 19 18.64 -3.54 15.88
N GLU A 20 18.92 -2.47 16.62
CA GLU A 20 18.97 -2.50 18.08
C GLU A 20 17.59 -2.87 18.68
N ILE A 21 17.63 -3.79 19.64
CA ILE A 21 16.47 -4.19 20.44
C ILE A 21 16.49 -3.41 21.75
N VAL A 22 15.50 -2.54 21.93
CA VAL A 22 15.20 -1.88 23.19
C VAL A 22 14.23 -2.75 23.97
N VAL A 23 14.65 -3.17 25.16
CA VAL A 23 13.78 -3.90 26.09
C VAL A 23 13.02 -2.89 26.96
N ALA A 24 11.80 -3.23 27.34
CA ALA A 24 11.02 -2.42 28.26
C ALA A 24 10.42 -3.29 29.35
N GLU A 25 10.13 -2.66 30.49
CA GLU A 25 9.33 -3.25 31.55
C GLU A 25 7.91 -2.69 31.48
N PRO A 26 6.87 -3.54 31.51
CA PRO A 26 5.50 -3.05 31.56
C PRO A 26 5.22 -2.34 32.88
N VAL A 27 4.82 -1.08 32.80
CA VAL A 27 4.37 -0.29 33.94
C VAL A 27 2.89 0.07 33.78
N ASN A 28 2.19 0.36 34.89
CA ASN A 28 0.80 0.82 34.90
C ASN A 28 -0.19 -0.06 34.12
N GLY A 29 -0.05 -1.39 34.20
CA GLY A 29 -0.94 -2.33 33.51
C GLY A 29 -0.73 -2.41 32.00
N GLY A 30 0.40 -1.92 31.48
CA GLY A 30 0.81 -2.17 30.10
C GLY A 30 0.86 -3.67 29.81
N LYS A 31 0.25 -4.09 28.71
CA LYS A 31 0.23 -5.48 28.27
C LYS A 31 1.40 -5.73 27.31
N PRO A 32 2.27 -6.72 27.59
CA PRO A 32 3.29 -7.14 26.63
C PRO A 32 2.67 -7.65 25.32
N ILE A 33 3.22 -7.22 24.19
CA ILE A 33 2.76 -7.57 22.84
C ILE A 33 3.89 -7.96 21.88
N ALA A 34 5.14 -7.98 22.33
CA ALA A 34 6.26 -8.50 21.55
C ALA A 34 7.42 -8.92 22.48
N TRP A 35 8.13 -9.98 22.12
CA TRP A 35 9.23 -10.53 22.92
C TRP A 35 10.46 -10.84 22.08
N TRP A 36 11.64 -10.51 22.60
CA TRP A 36 12.91 -11.06 22.14
C TRP A 36 13.47 -11.97 23.23
N ASN A 37 13.57 -13.27 22.95
CA ASN A 37 13.76 -14.31 23.97
C ASN A 37 12.65 -14.20 25.05
N ASP A 38 13.05 -13.99 26.30
CA ASP A 38 12.21 -13.81 27.49
C ASP A 38 11.93 -12.33 27.80
N ARG A 39 12.55 -11.39 27.07
CA ARG A 39 12.45 -9.95 27.34
C ARG A 39 11.36 -9.29 26.53
N VAL A 40 10.62 -8.38 27.17
CA VAL A 40 9.54 -7.61 26.53
C VAL A 40 10.14 -6.51 25.66
N VAL A 41 9.71 -6.47 24.41
CA VAL A 41 10.14 -5.48 23.39
C VAL A 41 8.94 -4.82 22.72
N GLY A 42 7.76 -4.98 23.30
CA GLY A 42 6.54 -4.34 22.84
C GLY A 42 5.51 -4.28 23.95
N ILE A 43 4.91 -3.12 24.16
CA ILE A 43 3.92 -2.87 25.21
C ILE A 43 2.74 -2.12 24.60
N GLU A 44 1.53 -2.54 24.95
CA GLU A 44 0.32 -1.81 24.67
C GLU A 44 -0.37 -1.33 25.95
N THR A 45 -0.96 -0.15 25.90
CA THR A 45 -1.93 0.36 26.90
C THR A 45 -3.26 0.61 26.21
N GLU A 46 -4.31 1.08 26.89
CA GLU A 46 -5.59 1.40 26.23
C GLU A 46 -5.43 2.26 24.97
N ARG A 47 -4.54 3.26 24.98
CA ARG A 47 -4.42 4.29 23.93
C ARG A 47 -3.11 4.28 23.16
N THR A 48 -2.16 3.43 23.53
CA THR A 48 -0.81 3.49 22.97
C THR A 48 -0.28 2.11 22.67
N VAL A 49 0.54 2.05 21.62
CA VAL A 49 1.34 0.89 21.23
C VAL A 49 2.79 1.38 21.17
N TRP A 50 3.69 0.70 21.87
CA TRP A 50 5.12 0.93 21.83
C TRP A 50 5.83 -0.35 21.40
N LEU A 51 6.84 -0.23 20.54
CA LEU A 51 7.72 -1.31 20.16
C LEU A 51 9.17 -0.86 20.27
N GLY A 52 9.98 -1.67 20.92
CA GLY A 52 11.41 -1.47 21.13
C GLY A 52 12.26 -1.92 19.95
N THR A 53 11.71 -1.90 18.75
CA THR A 53 12.42 -2.20 17.51
C THR A 53 12.67 -0.87 16.81
N ARG A 54 13.89 -0.33 16.90
CA ARG A 54 14.27 0.94 16.25
C ARG A 54 15.10 0.60 15.03
N GLU A 55 14.71 1.00 13.82
CA GLU A 55 15.69 1.00 12.73
C GLU A 55 16.48 2.30 12.66
N GLY A 56 17.71 2.18 12.19
CA GLY A 56 18.34 3.24 11.40
C GLY A 56 18.94 4.43 12.13
N MET A 57 19.36 4.32 13.40
CA MET A 57 20.13 5.41 14.04
C MET A 57 21.57 4.99 14.31
N ASN A 58 22.45 5.34 13.37
CA ASN A 58 23.87 5.50 13.63
C ASN A 58 24.05 6.63 14.66
N LEU A 59 25.00 6.47 15.59
CA LEU A 59 25.17 7.28 16.81
C LEU A 59 25.41 8.79 16.59
N HIS A 60 25.46 9.26 15.33
CA HIS A 60 25.84 10.61 14.93
C HIS A 60 24.76 11.42 14.18
N ALA A 61 23.50 10.97 14.08
CA ALA A 61 22.47 11.68 13.30
C ALA A 61 21.37 12.32 14.19
N ILE A 62 21.27 13.66 14.17
CA ILE A 62 20.19 14.47 14.81
C ILE A 62 18.97 14.62 13.87
N SER A 63 18.98 13.95 12.72
CA SER A 63 17.81 13.74 11.86
C SER A 63 18.18 12.65 10.84
N SER A 64 17.25 11.76 10.48
CA SER A 64 17.49 10.83 9.38
C SER A 64 17.73 11.62 8.09
N ARG A 65 18.97 11.61 7.58
CA ARG A 65 19.19 11.76 6.13
C ARG A 65 18.64 10.50 5.49
N MET A 66 17.32 10.46 5.32
CA MET A 66 16.74 9.62 4.29
C MET A 66 17.18 10.26 2.97
N GLU A 67 18.11 9.59 2.29
CA GLU A 67 18.12 9.68 0.84
C GLU A 67 16.71 9.35 0.40
N ALA A 68 16.09 10.33 -0.23
CA ALA A 68 14.72 10.22 -0.66
C ALA A 68 14.53 9.10 -1.69
N HIS A 69 15.58 8.41 -2.18
CA HIS A 69 15.66 7.58 -3.39
C HIS A 69 14.82 6.30 -3.46
N ARG A 70 14.05 6.00 -2.43
CA ARG A 70 12.81 5.22 -2.52
C ARG A 70 11.86 5.82 -1.52
N GLY A 71 10.98 6.71 -1.98
CA GLY A 71 10.00 7.36 -1.12
C GLY A 71 9.28 6.30 -0.31
N THR A 72 9.52 6.29 1.01
CA THR A 72 8.84 5.52 2.05
C THR A 72 8.09 4.30 1.51
N GLU A 73 8.71 3.13 1.54
CA GLU A 73 7.97 1.89 1.26
C GLU A 73 6.64 1.94 2.01
N PRO A 74 5.51 1.67 1.33
CA PRO A 74 4.21 1.77 1.96
C PRO A 74 4.20 0.79 3.12
N CYS A 75 4.35 1.31 4.34
CA CYS A 75 4.17 0.53 5.53
C CYS A 75 2.69 0.19 5.61
N ASN A 76 2.34 -0.99 5.09
CA ASN A 76 0.97 -1.46 5.04
C ASN A 76 0.47 -1.63 6.49
N PRO A 77 -0.49 -0.82 6.95
CA PRO A 77 -0.91 -0.81 8.36
C PRO A 77 -1.89 -1.95 8.65
N PHE A 78 -1.81 -3.07 7.94
CA PHE A 78 -2.68 -4.24 8.08
C PHE A 78 -1.90 -5.54 7.77
N PRO A 79 -2.34 -6.71 8.25
CA PRO A 79 -1.62 -7.97 8.04
C PRO A 79 -1.50 -8.26 6.55
N ALA A 80 -0.27 -8.40 6.05
CA ALA A 80 0.01 -8.70 4.66
C ALA A 80 0.81 -10.00 4.54
N ASP A 81 0.69 -10.69 3.40
CA ASP A 81 1.74 -11.62 2.99
C ASP A 81 2.96 -10.78 2.64
N ILE A 82 4.06 -11.04 3.32
CA ILE A 82 5.29 -10.25 3.21
C ILE A 82 6.25 -11.07 2.37
N PRO A 83 6.50 -10.66 1.11
CA PRO A 83 7.48 -11.32 0.27
C PRO A 83 8.87 -11.25 0.89
N GLU A 84 9.75 -12.19 0.52
CA GLU A 84 11.16 -12.21 0.97
C GLU A 84 11.86 -10.86 0.79
N LEU A 85 11.58 -10.17 -0.33
CA LEU A 85 12.12 -8.86 -0.65
C LEU A 85 11.84 -7.80 0.43
N TYR A 86 10.74 -7.94 1.16
CA TYR A 86 10.27 -6.99 2.16
C TYR A 86 10.28 -7.53 3.59
N GLU A 87 10.91 -8.69 3.81
CA GLU A 87 10.96 -9.34 5.12
C GLU A 87 11.57 -8.44 6.20
N ALA A 88 12.55 -7.61 5.82
CA ALA A 88 13.15 -6.60 6.70
C ALA A 88 12.11 -5.62 7.27
N HIS A 89 11.03 -5.33 6.51
CA HIS A 89 9.98 -4.39 6.90
C HIS A 89 8.81 -5.05 7.64
N ARG A 90 8.82 -6.37 7.82
CA ARG A 90 7.79 -7.13 8.57
C ARG A 90 7.47 -6.54 9.95
N PRO A 91 8.46 -6.17 10.79
CA PRO A 91 8.17 -5.60 12.09
C PRO A 91 7.29 -4.34 12.03
N TYR A 92 7.45 -3.49 11.01
CA TYR A 92 6.66 -2.27 10.87
C TYR A 92 5.25 -2.50 10.38
N ALA A 93 5.11 -3.34 9.35
CA ALA A 93 3.80 -3.69 8.82
C ALA A 93 2.95 -4.33 9.93
N GLU A 94 3.55 -5.18 10.77
CA GLU A 94 2.89 -5.76 11.94
C GLU A 94 2.58 -4.71 13.03
N ALA A 95 3.52 -3.82 13.33
CA ALA A 95 3.36 -2.76 14.32
C ALA A 95 2.22 -1.79 14.00
N ILE A 96 2.28 -1.21 12.81
CA ILE A 96 1.31 -0.21 12.34
C ILE A 96 -0.01 -0.93 12.03
N GLY A 97 0.08 -2.14 11.47
CA GLY A 97 -0.90 -3.22 11.53
C GLY A 97 -1.74 -3.23 12.78
N TYR A 98 -1.05 -3.50 13.87
CA TYR A 98 -1.62 -3.67 15.19
C TYR A 98 -2.26 -2.37 15.70
N ALA A 99 -1.57 -1.25 15.53
CA ALA A 99 -2.06 0.06 15.95
C ALA A 99 -3.35 0.45 15.22
N ALA A 100 -3.43 0.26 13.90
CA ALA A 100 -4.63 0.55 13.12
C ALA A 100 -5.82 -0.30 13.55
N ARG A 101 -5.63 -1.62 13.72
CA ARG A 101 -6.67 -2.53 14.22
C ARG A 101 -7.15 -2.13 15.61
N LYS A 102 -6.23 -1.79 16.51
CA LYS A 102 -6.54 -1.34 17.86
C LYS A 102 -7.36 -0.04 17.86
N ALA A 103 -7.05 0.87 16.93
CA ALA A 103 -7.79 2.11 16.74
C ALA A 103 -9.13 1.91 16.00
N GLY A 104 -9.49 0.68 15.61
CA GLY A 104 -10.70 0.40 14.85
C GLY A 104 -10.66 0.94 13.41
N VAL A 105 -9.48 1.26 12.89
CA VAL A 105 -9.31 1.76 11.52
C VAL A 105 -9.45 0.58 10.57
N THR A 106 -10.41 0.68 9.64
CA THR A 106 -10.68 -0.33 8.61
C THR A 106 -10.17 0.13 7.24
N ARG A 107 -9.95 -0.83 6.33
CA ARG A 107 -9.73 -0.52 4.93
C ARG A 107 -11.06 -0.37 4.20
N PRO A 108 -11.33 0.78 3.57
CA PRO A 108 -12.54 0.96 2.77
C PRO A 108 -12.48 0.16 1.45
N VAL A 109 -11.28 -0.15 0.96
CA VAL A 109 -11.05 -0.99 -0.22
C VAL A 109 -9.90 -1.95 0.08
N THR A 110 -10.12 -3.22 -0.22
CA THR A 110 -9.18 -4.32 0.02
C THR A 110 -8.94 -5.07 -1.27
N LEU A 111 -7.66 -5.27 -1.61
CA LEU A 111 -7.23 -6.09 -2.74
C LEU A 111 -6.49 -7.30 -2.20
N THR A 112 -6.89 -8.51 -2.59
CA THR A 112 -6.25 -9.75 -2.15
C THR A 112 -5.84 -10.63 -3.32
N VAL A 113 -4.80 -11.43 -3.11
CA VAL A 113 -4.40 -12.53 -3.99
C VAL A 113 -4.52 -13.81 -3.17
N ASN A 114 -5.30 -14.77 -3.64
CA ASN A 114 -5.53 -16.04 -2.93
C ASN A 114 -5.96 -15.83 -1.46
N GLY A 115 -6.80 -14.82 -1.21
CA GLY A 115 -7.29 -14.47 0.13
C GLY A 115 -6.28 -13.75 1.04
N LYS A 116 -5.11 -13.38 0.54
CA LYS A 116 -4.07 -12.67 1.30
C LYS A 116 -3.88 -11.24 0.80
N LEU A 117 -3.63 -10.32 1.73
CA LEU A 117 -3.28 -8.93 1.44
C LEU A 117 -1.82 -8.86 0.95
N PRO A 118 -1.53 -8.37 -0.25
CA PRO A 118 -0.17 -8.17 -0.72
C PRO A 118 0.45 -6.90 -0.09
N MET A 119 1.75 -6.93 0.19
CA MET A 119 2.44 -5.80 0.83
C MET A 119 2.96 -4.75 -0.17
N ASN A 120 3.09 -5.13 -1.43
CA ASN A 120 3.63 -4.35 -2.54
C ASN A 120 2.56 -3.59 -3.36
N LEU A 121 1.33 -3.51 -2.83
CA LEU A 121 0.26 -2.69 -3.42
C LEU A 121 0.02 -1.43 -2.60
N GLU A 122 0.01 -0.29 -3.28
CA GLU A 122 -0.58 0.93 -2.76
C GLU A 122 -2.04 1.03 -3.22
N VAL A 123 -2.96 1.29 -2.28
CA VAL A 123 -4.40 1.37 -2.54
C VAL A 123 -4.93 2.66 -1.95
N LEU A 124 -5.36 3.57 -2.82
CA LEU A 124 -5.67 4.96 -2.48
C LEU A 124 -7.14 5.29 -2.84
N PRO A 125 -8.07 5.03 -1.91
CA PRO A 125 -9.46 5.40 -2.09
C PRO A 125 -9.68 6.91 -1.84
N ARG A 126 -10.55 7.50 -2.66
CA ARG A 126 -11.02 8.89 -2.58
C ARG A 126 -12.52 8.91 -2.85
N ARG A 127 -13.29 9.58 -1.99
CA ARG A 127 -14.75 9.63 -2.10
C ARG A 127 -15.20 11.05 -2.42
N ASP A 128 -16.09 11.17 -3.40
CA ASP A 128 -16.78 12.41 -3.74
C ASP A 128 -18.11 12.54 -2.97
N GLY A 129 -18.60 13.77 -2.83
CA GLY A 129 -19.84 14.10 -2.10
C GLY A 129 -21.10 13.46 -2.70
N ASN A 130 -21.10 13.13 -4.00
CA ASN A 130 -22.20 12.41 -4.66
C ASN A 130 -22.18 10.88 -4.45
N GLY A 131 -21.21 10.37 -3.67
CA GLY A 131 -21.05 8.94 -3.39
C GLY A 131 -20.16 8.18 -4.37
N THR A 132 -19.59 8.84 -5.39
CA THR A 132 -18.60 8.22 -6.29
C THR A 132 -17.31 7.93 -5.51
N LEU A 133 -16.80 6.72 -5.64
CA LEU A 133 -15.53 6.27 -5.07
C LEU A 133 -14.52 6.09 -6.21
N MET A 134 -13.41 6.81 -6.15
CA MET A 134 -12.24 6.59 -6.98
C MET A 134 -11.21 5.79 -6.19
N VAL A 135 -10.63 4.76 -6.80
CA VAL A 135 -9.57 3.94 -6.22
C VAL A 135 -8.39 3.94 -7.16
N VAL A 136 -7.27 4.52 -6.72
CA VAL A 136 -5.99 4.37 -7.42
C VAL A 136 -5.25 3.18 -6.82
N VAL A 137 -4.81 2.27 -7.68
CA VAL A 137 -4.04 1.08 -7.30
C VAL A 137 -2.71 1.13 -8.00
N ILE A 138 -1.62 1.03 -7.23
CA ILE A 138 -0.25 1.05 -7.73
C ILE A 138 0.41 -0.27 -7.34
N ASN A 139 0.93 -0.97 -8.34
CA ASN A 139 1.66 -2.21 -8.16
C ASN A 139 3.16 -1.95 -8.18
N HIS A 140 3.82 -2.19 -7.06
CA HIS A 140 5.27 -2.11 -6.92
C HIS A 140 5.96 -3.47 -7.12
N ASP A 141 5.27 -4.45 -7.72
CA ASP A 141 5.91 -5.68 -8.18
C ASP A 141 6.42 -5.58 -9.62
N ARG A 142 7.37 -6.46 -9.91
CA ARG A 142 7.87 -6.75 -11.26
C ARG A 142 6.96 -7.64 -12.09
N THR A 143 5.89 -8.16 -11.50
CA THR A 143 4.90 -9.01 -12.19
C THR A 143 3.52 -8.36 -12.18
N GLU A 144 2.83 -8.48 -13.31
CA GLU A 144 1.38 -8.26 -13.34
C GLU A 144 0.69 -9.25 -12.40
N THR A 145 -0.37 -8.82 -11.74
CA THR A 145 -1.14 -9.66 -10.83
C THR A 145 -2.62 -9.28 -10.90
N GLU A 146 -3.47 -10.30 -10.84
CA GLU A 146 -4.92 -10.14 -10.74
C GLU A 146 -5.36 -10.27 -9.28
N TYR A 147 -6.15 -9.29 -8.82
CA TYR A 147 -6.60 -9.18 -7.44
C TYR A 147 -8.11 -9.35 -7.32
N ASP A 148 -8.54 -10.00 -6.23
CA ASP A 148 -9.91 -9.89 -5.73
C ASP A 148 -10.08 -8.56 -5.00
N VAL A 149 -10.94 -7.70 -5.52
CA VAL A 149 -11.27 -6.40 -4.92
C VAL A 149 -12.55 -6.52 -4.11
N THR A 150 -12.49 -6.08 -2.86
CA THR A 150 -13.64 -5.93 -1.97
C THR A 150 -13.72 -4.48 -1.51
N VAL A 151 -14.91 -3.90 -1.59
CA VAL A 151 -15.20 -2.54 -1.13
C VAL A 151 -16.12 -2.63 0.07
N GLU A 152 -15.92 -1.77 1.07
CA GLU A 152 -16.82 -1.69 2.20
C GLU A 152 -18.25 -1.41 1.71
N PRO A 153 -19.26 -2.22 2.09
CA PRO A 153 -20.62 -2.09 1.55
C PRO A 153 -21.24 -0.70 1.71
N SER A 154 -20.88 0.02 2.79
CA SER A 154 -21.33 1.40 3.06
C SER A 154 -20.86 2.44 2.03
N LEU A 155 -19.86 2.07 1.21
CA LEU A 155 -19.24 2.90 0.19
C LEU A 155 -19.68 2.54 -1.22
N VAL A 156 -20.46 1.47 -1.40
CA VAL A 156 -20.97 1.03 -2.70
C VAL A 156 -22.40 1.55 -2.87
N PRO A 157 -22.66 2.49 -3.79
CA PRO A 157 -24.01 2.91 -4.10
C PRO A 157 -24.86 1.74 -4.63
N GLU A 158 -26.16 1.74 -4.33
CA GLU A 158 -27.08 0.81 -4.99
C GLU A 158 -27.00 0.96 -6.51
N LYS A 159 -26.91 -0.18 -7.21
CA LYS A 159 -26.77 -0.25 -8.68
C LYS A 159 -25.54 0.52 -9.20
N ALA A 160 -24.46 0.53 -8.42
CA ALA A 160 -23.19 1.09 -8.89
C ALA A 160 -22.65 0.31 -10.08
N SER A 161 -22.09 1.05 -11.04
CA SER A 161 -21.18 0.53 -12.05
C SER A 161 -19.73 0.66 -11.56
N VAL A 162 -18.88 -0.25 -12.03
CA VAL A 162 -17.43 -0.22 -11.82
C VAL A 162 -16.77 0.06 -13.17
N TRP A 163 -15.99 1.11 -13.27
CA TRP A 163 -15.36 1.52 -14.52
C TRP A 163 -13.85 1.74 -14.32
N GLU A 164 -13.03 1.10 -15.14
CA GLU A 164 -11.58 1.33 -15.20
C GLU A 164 -11.31 2.49 -16.15
N MET A 165 -10.71 3.55 -15.61
CA MET A 165 -10.59 4.85 -16.26
C MET A 165 -9.54 4.88 -17.37
N LEU A 166 -8.49 4.07 -17.27
CA LEU A 166 -7.34 4.08 -18.17
C LEU A 166 -7.59 3.23 -19.43
N THR A 167 -8.26 2.08 -19.29
CA THR A 167 -8.68 1.20 -20.39
C THR A 167 -10.08 1.55 -20.90
N GLU A 168 -10.81 2.39 -20.16
CA GLU A 168 -12.18 2.79 -20.43
C GLU A 168 -13.21 1.66 -20.38
N GLU A 169 -12.87 0.55 -19.72
CA GLU A 169 -13.70 -0.65 -19.63
C GLU A 169 -14.62 -0.66 -18.41
N GLU A 170 -15.83 -1.18 -18.57
CA GLU A 170 -16.70 -1.50 -17.44
C GLU A 170 -16.32 -2.87 -16.89
N LEU A 171 -16.08 -2.95 -15.58
CA LEU A 171 -15.66 -4.18 -14.92
C LEU A 171 -16.89 -4.95 -14.42
N ALA A 172 -16.84 -6.28 -14.57
CA ALA A 172 -17.88 -7.15 -14.06
C ALA A 172 -17.86 -7.18 -12.52
N VAL A 173 -19.03 -6.94 -11.93
CA VAL A 173 -19.24 -6.97 -10.48
C VAL A 173 -19.79 -8.33 -10.08
N LYS A 174 -19.21 -8.93 -9.04
CA LYS A 174 -19.67 -10.17 -8.42
C LYS A 174 -20.96 -9.91 -7.62
N PRO A 175 -21.76 -10.95 -7.33
CA PRO A 175 -22.99 -10.80 -6.54
C PRO A 175 -22.79 -10.19 -5.14
N ASP A 176 -21.59 -10.30 -4.57
CA ASP A 176 -21.20 -9.74 -3.27
C ASP A 176 -20.71 -8.27 -3.36
N GLY A 177 -20.75 -7.66 -4.54
CA GLY A 177 -20.27 -6.30 -4.79
C GLY A 177 -18.76 -6.19 -5.02
N GLY A 178 -18.01 -7.30 -4.96
CA GLY A 178 -16.60 -7.34 -5.31
C GLY A 178 -16.36 -7.39 -6.82
N PHE A 179 -15.12 -7.24 -7.27
CA PHE A 179 -14.74 -7.38 -8.68
C PHE A 179 -13.28 -7.86 -8.81
N ARG A 180 -12.86 -8.21 -10.03
CA ARG A 180 -11.45 -8.57 -10.32
C ARG A 180 -10.75 -7.38 -10.96
N LEU A 181 -9.48 -7.18 -10.61
CA LEU A 181 -8.65 -6.13 -11.20
C LEU A 181 -7.25 -6.66 -11.49
N ALA A 182 -6.86 -6.67 -12.76
CA ALA A 182 -5.48 -6.93 -13.17
C ALA A 182 -4.67 -5.62 -13.14
N VAL A 183 -3.59 -5.60 -12.35
CA VAL A 183 -2.70 -4.44 -12.21
C VAL A 183 -1.32 -4.82 -12.79
N PRO A 184 -0.81 -4.10 -13.81
CA PRO A 184 0.45 -4.42 -14.46
C PRO A 184 1.64 -4.35 -13.51
N ALA A 185 2.73 -5.01 -13.89
CA ALA A 185 4.03 -4.82 -13.25
C ALA A 185 4.41 -3.34 -13.25
N TRP A 186 4.84 -2.81 -12.11
CA TRP A 186 5.20 -1.39 -11.92
C TRP A 186 4.10 -0.41 -12.38
N GLY A 187 2.87 -0.89 -12.45
CA GLY A 187 1.77 -0.23 -13.14
C GLY A 187 0.76 0.42 -12.21
N VAL A 188 -0.11 1.22 -12.83
CA VAL A 188 -1.22 1.90 -12.15
C VAL A 188 -2.54 1.50 -12.79
N ARG A 189 -3.58 1.39 -11.97
CA ARG A 189 -4.99 1.31 -12.37
C ARG A 189 -5.79 2.35 -11.62
N VAL A 190 -6.82 2.89 -12.27
CA VAL A 190 -7.74 3.86 -11.66
C VAL A 190 -9.16 3.39 -11.89
N VAL A 191 -9.83 2.99 -10.81
CA VAL A 191 -11.19 2.45 -10.85
C VAL A 191 -12.15 3.47 -10.24
N LEU A 192 -13.29 3.69 -10.89
CA LEU A 192 -14.42 4.43 -10.31
C LEU A 192 -15.59 3.50 -10.04
N LEU A 193 -16.13 3.60 -8.83
CA LEU A 193 -17.42 3.04 -8.42
C LEU A 193 -18.41 4.16 -8.25
N GLY A 194 -19.57 4.08 -8.89
CA GLY A 194 -20.60 5.10 -8.75
C GLY A 194 -21.87 4.76 -9.51
N LYS A 195 -22.91 5.56 -9.28
CA LYS A 195 -24.12 5.48 -10.09
C LYS A 195 -23.83 5.91 -11.53
N PRO A 196 -24.43 5.28 -12.56
CA PRO A 196 -24.17 5.60 -13.96
C PRO A 196 -24.30 7.10 -14.28
N GLU A 197 -25.31 7.79 -13.73
CA GLU A 197 -25.52 9.22 -13.93
C GLU A 197 -24.39 10.11 -13.40
N ASN A 198 -23.70 9.67 -12.34
CA ASN A 198 -22.56 10.38 -11.77
C ASN A 198 -21.25 10.06 -12.53
N LEU A 199 -21.12 8.84 -13.04
CA LEU A 199 -19.94 8.43 -13.81
C LEU A 199 -19.93 8.98 -15.23
N ALA A 200 -21.09 9.12 -15.87
CA ALA A 200 -21.21 9.58 -17.25
C ALA A 200 -20.44 10.88 -17.58
N PRO A 201 -20.52 11.98 -16.80
CA PRO A 201 -19.74 13.19 -17.08
C PRO A 201 -18.23 12.97 -16.95
N ILE A 202 -17.78 12.16 -15.97
CA ILE A 202 -16.36 11.83 -15.75
C ILE A 202 -15.84 10.99 -16.92
N GLN A 203 -16.57 9.94 -17.31
CA GLN A 203 -16.24 9.10 -18.46
C GLN A 203 -16.14 9.93 -19.75
N ALA A 204 -17.09 10.83 -19.98
CA ALA A 204 -17.06 11.71 -21.16
C ALA A 204 -15.84 12.64 -21.15
N ALA A 205 -15.45 13.18 -20.00
CA ALA A 205 -14.25 14.00 -19.86
C ALA A 205 -12.98 13.19 -20.08
N GLN A 206 -12.86 12.02 -19.44
CA GLN A 206 -11.69 11.16 -19.56
C GLN A 206 -11.50 10.66 -20.99
N ARG A 207 -12.56 10.20 -21.65
CA ARG A 207 -12.50 9.77 -23.06
C ARG A 207 -11.95 10.85 -23.99
N ARG A 208 -12.23 12.12 -23.71
CA ARG A 208 -11.63 13.24 -24.46
C ARG A 208 -10.16 13.42 -24.14
N LEU A 209 -9.74 13.22 -22.89
CA LEU A 209 -8.34 13.31 -22.48
C LEU A 209 -7.50 12.16 -23.02
N ASN A 210 -7.99 10.92 -22.97
CA ASN A 210 -7.30 9.73 -23.49
C ASN A 210 -7.06 9.78 -25.00
N ARG A 211 -7.89 10.53 -25.75
CA ARG A 211 -7.70 10.78 -27.19
C ARG A 211 -6.69 11.89 -27.48
N LYS A 212 -6.25 12.65 -26.48
CA LYS A 212 -5.19 13.65 -26.67
C LYS A 212 -3.87 12.91 -26.76
N ASP A 213 -3.00 13.41 -27.64
CA ASP A 213 -1.62 12.97 -27.65
C ASP A 213 -0.94 13.45 -26.35
N LEU A 214 -0.77 12.51 -25.43
CA LEU A 214 0.00 12.67 -24.19
C LEU A 214 1.38 12.02 -24.32
N SER A 215 1.82 11.70 -25.55
CA SER A 215 3.17 11.22 -25.76
C SER A 215 4.17 12.23 -25.22
N VAL A 216 5.32 11.71 -24.81
CA VAL A 216 6.42 12.53 -24.31
C VAL A 216 6.73 13.57 -25.38
N PRO A 217 6.62 14.88 -25.08
CA PRO A 217 6.89 15.92 -26.06
C PRO A 217 8.25 15.71 -26.72
N GLU A 218 8.33 15.98 -28.02
CA GLU A 218 9.53 15.71 -28.82
C GLU A 218 10.80 16.34 -28.21
N TYR A 219 10.66 17.46 -27.51
CA TYR A 219 11.71 18.07 -26.69
C TYR A 219 12.37 17.05 -25.75
N PHE A 220 11.62 16.35 -24.92
CA PHE A 220 12.17 15.38 -23.96
C PHE A 220 12.67 14.10 -24.63
N VAL A 221 12.11 13.72 -25.79
CA VAL A 221 12.63 12.60 -26.59
C VAL A 221 14.02 12.90 -27.15
N ARG A 222 14.25 14.15 -27.57
CA ARG A 222 15.54 14.61 -28.11
C ARG A 222 16.58 14.94 -27.03
N HIS A 223 16.13 15.02 -25.77
CA HIS A 223 16.95 15.37 -24.61
C HIS A 223 16.85 14.30 -23.51
N PRO A 224 17.23 13.03 -23.78
CA PRO A 224 17.12 11.93 -22.81
C PRO A 224 17.93 12.19 -21.54
N GLU A 225 18.99 12.99 -21.60
CA GLU A 225 19.82 13.41 -20.47
C GLU A 225 19.02 14.12 -19.37
N LEU A 226 17.91 14.77 -19.71
CA LEU A 226 17.01 15.42 -18.76
C LEU A 226 16.24 14.42 -17.88
N ASN A 227 16.23 13.13 -18.27
CA ASN A 227 15.59 12.04 -17.54
C ASN A 227 16.61 11.09 -16.88
N GLU A 228 17.91 11.38 -16.91
CA GLU A 228 18.98 10.52 -16.36
C GLU A 228 19.16 10.65 -14.83
N GLY A 229 18.36 11.47 -14.15
CA GLY A 229 18.38 11.55 -12.69
C GLY A 229 17.95 10.23 -12.04
N GLU A 230 18.35 10.03 -10.78
CA GLU A 230 18.01 8.87 -9.92
C GLU A 230 16.48 8.66 -9.74
N TRP A 231 15.67 9.56 -10.33
CA TRP A 231 14.22 9.62 -10.28
C TRP A 231 13.52 9.73 -11.65
N GLY A 232 14.27 9.59 -12.75
CA GLY A 232 13.70 9.62 -14.08
C GLY A 232 12.65 8.52 -14.24
N THR A 233 11.42 8.89 -14.60
CA THR A 233 10.41 7.90 -15.01
C THR A 233 10.86 7.35 -16.37
N PRO A 234 11.10 6.03 -16.51
CA PRO A 234 11.51 5.46 -17.78
C PRO A 234 10.49 5.83 -18.86
N ILE A 235 10.94 6.41 -19.98
CA ILE A 235 10.07 6.64 -21.12
C ILE A 235 9.71 5.26 -21.70
N PRO A 236 8.43 4.87 -21.74
CA PRO A 236 8.06 3.60 -22.34
C PRO A 236 8.42 3.58 -23.83
N PRO A 237 8.84 2.43 -24.39
CA PRO A 237 9.11 2.32 -25.82
C PRO A 237 7.84 2.65 -26.60
N ILE A 238 7.94 3.64 -27.49
CA ILE A 238 6.84 4.04 -28.37
C ILE A 238 6.70 2.96 -29.46
N PRO A 239 5.55 2.28 -29.58
CA PRO A 239 5.31 1.34 -30.67
C PRO A 239 5.42 2.06 -32.02
N LYS A 240 6.11 1.44 -32.98
CA LYS A 240 6.13 1.89 -34.38
C LYS A 240 4.84 1.52 -35.09
#